data_AF-A0A850HMW9-F1
#
_entry.id   AF-A0A850HMW9-F1
#
_cell.length_a   1.000
_cell.length_b   1.000
_cell.length_c   1.000
_cell.angle_alpha   90.00
_cell.angle_beta   90.00
_cell.angle_gamma   90.00
#
_symmetry.space_group_name_H-M   'P 1'
#
loop_
_entity.id
_entity.type
_entity.pdbx_description
1 polymer ?
#
loop_
_entity_poly.entity_id
_entity_poly.type
_entity_poly.pdbx_seq_one_letter_code
_entity_poly.pdbx_strand_id
1 'polypeptide(L)'
;MQIRDLTGEEIERVYQETAGSILEGFPFVNDFSKIREKVQRGEIIFAGAYQEGDGSQELFGLGAITSSGEIFGIYVRKMHRHHGVGTALLDALCRMCQGRFSVMRMNVEAPSHLIPLFQRSGFVCCGSLQEREGRSWASMERIMPLVAEEPSAKKTSKGTIGVIIGICVVVLILLIIIVLLGGRLLGELGKNQREQAHQNPGYHKQEKYDWEEKHTPSLDEAGDSKQTDRSSEDELADIEVYEAPVSYAVRTEKYEEKSEETKLSVDFDIEYPQVEGLPSGKDQEVNQILRDAAMSSADLFYLQPAEEVQEFFSSQEKLYLASEVDYKVTYMDENLLSVVFTDHYFLGSMYLEYSDLRARIINLETAEQYEIEDLIVSSPELIRRWRMGILDQNSDSYPGKELEDNVYERMLTGEIVDGRYFANLFLDKNGVWIGFTYAFQSDDGQRIERGWTTVPFAWKEFAPYESDHKMWDILKK
;
A
#
# COMPACT_ATOMS: atom_id res chain seq x y z
N MET A 1 14.33 -1.43 34.41
CA MET A 1 13.07 -1.89 33.80
C MET A 1 13.42 -2.61 32.53
N GLN A 2 12.97 -3.85 32.39
CA GLN A 2 13.15 -4.63 31.18
C GLN A 2 11.78 -4.83 30.52
N ILE A 3 11.70 -4.60 29.21
CA ILE A 3 10.51 -4.93 28.41
C ILE A 3 10.88 -6.08 27.50
N ARG A 4 10.02 -7.10 27.45
CA ARG A 4 10.23 -8.29 26.61
C ARG A 4 8.91 -8.82 26.07
N ASP A 5 9.02 -9.54 24.96
CA ASP A 5 7.95 -10.38 24.43
C ASP A 5 7.55 -11.44 25.46
N LEU A 6 6.24 -11.70 25.56
CA LEU A 6 5.71 -12.76 26.39
C LEU A 6 5.29 -13.93 25.51
N THR A 7 5.79 -15.11 25.85
CA THR A 7 5.33 -16.36 25.24
C THR A 7 3.92 -16.72 25.72
N GLY A 8 3.22 -17.58 24.97
CA GLY A 8 1.89 -18.07 25.36
C GLY A 8 1.84 -18.69 26.77
N GLU A 9 2.89 -19.41 27.17
CA GLU A 9 3.02 -19.99 28.51
C GLU A 9 3.22 -18.92 29.60
N GLU A 10 4.00 -17.87 29.31
CA GLU A 10 4.20 -16.76 30.25
C GLU A 10 2.94 -15.93 30.44
N ILE A 11 2.15 -15.72 29.38
CA ILE A 11 0.85 -15.02 29.46
C ILE A 11 -0.14 -15.83 30.29
N GLU A 12 -0.18 -17.16 30.12
CA GLU A 12 -1.04 -18.05 30.92
C GLU A 12 -0.65 -18.02 32.40
N ARG A 13 0.65 -18.06 32.70
CA ARG A 13 1.15 -17.90 34.08
C ARG A 13 0.73 -16.55 34.66
N VAL A 14 0.89 -15.45 33.91
CA VAL A 14 0.49 -14.10 34.34
C VAL A 14 -1.02 -14.01 34.60
N TYR A 15 -1.83 -14.61 33.75
CA TYR A 15 -3.29 -14.66 33.93
C TYR A 15 -3.66 -15.40 35.22
N GLN A 16 -3.04 -16.55 35.50
CA GLN A 16 -3.29 -17.34 36.71
C GLN A 16 -2.78 -16.64 37.99
N GLU A 17 -1.57 -16.09 37.97
CA GLU A 17 -0.95 -15.42 39.13
C GLU A 17 -1.65 -14.11 39.52
N THR A 18 -2.27 -13.44 38.55
CA THR A 18 -2.99 -12.17 38.77
C THR A 18 -4.49 -12.36 38.95
N ALA A 19 -4.96 -13.62 39.00
CA ALA A 19 -6.36 -13.99 39.01
C ALA A 19 -7.18 -13.28 37.90
N GLY A 20 -6.57 -13.05 36.74
CA GLY A 20 -7.17 -12.32 35.62
C GLY A 20 -7.23 -10.79 35.78
N SER A 21 -7.03 -10.22 36.97
CA SER A 21 -7.28 -8.79 37.26
C SER A 21 -6.48 -7.79 36.40
N ILE A 22 -5.26 -8.16 35.96
CA ILE A 22 -4.44 -7.33 35.07
C ILE A 22 -4.99 -7.35 33.63
N LEU A 23 -5.54 -8.50 33.22
CA LEU A 23 -6.05 -8.73 31.87
C LEU A 23 -7.54 -8.34 31.73
N GLU A 24 -8.32 -8.35 32.80
CA GLU A 24 -9.68 -7.78 32.87
C GLU A 24 -9.71 -6.27 32.59
N GLY A 25 -8.58 -5.57 32.72
CA GLY A 25 -8.44 -4.17 32.33
C GLY A 25 -8.46 -3.94 30.81
N PHE A 26 -8.37 -5.01 30.01
CA PHE A 26 -8.50 -4.96 28.56
C PHE A 26 -9.96 -5.31 28.20
N PRO A 27 -10.70 -4.40 27.52
CA PRO A 27 -12.14 -4.53 27.30
C PRO A 27 -12.59 -5.76 26.50
N PHE A 28 -11.64 -6.52 25.92
CA PHE A 28 -11.92 -7.69 25.07
C PHE A 28 -11.58 -9.04 25.72
N VAL A 29 -11.08 -9.08 26.96
CA VAL A 29 -10.61 -10.32 27.61
C VAL A 29 -11.72 -10.99 28.43
N ASN A 30 -12.81 -11.39 27.78
CA ASN A 30 -13.86 -12.19 28.40
C ASN A 30 -13.60 -13.70 28.29
N ASP A 31 -12.70 -14.11 27.38
CA ASP A 31 -12.37 -15.51 27.11
C ASP A 31 -10.87 -15.67 26.76
N PHE A 32 -10.08 -16.07 27.76
CA PHE A 32 -8.64 -16.27 27.61
C PHE A 32 -8.29 -17.38 26.62
N SER A 33 -9.19 -18.35 26.38
CA SER A 33 -8.92 -19.47 25.46
C SER A 33 -8.78 -19.01 24.01
N LYS A 34 -9.57 -18.01 23.59
CA LYS A 34 -9.48 -17.39 22.25
C LYS A 34 -8.20 -16.57 22.08
N ILE A 35 -7.79 -15.86 23.13
CA ILE A 35 -6.54 -15.08 23.10
C ILE A 35 -5.35 -16.03 23.02
N ARG A 36 -5.39 -17.13 23.77
CA ARG A 36 -4.35 -18.17 23.72
C ARG A 36 -4.21 -18.73 22.31
N GLU A 37 -5.31 -19.03 21.64
CA GLU A 37 -5.29 -19.52 20.26
C GLU A 37 -4.65 -18.50 19.31
N LYS A 38 -5.03 -17.22 19.41
CA LYS A 38 -4.44 -16.14 18.61
C LYS A 38 -2.95 -15.93 18.88
N VAL A 39 -2.53 -16.00 20.15
CA VAL A 39 -1.10 -15.92 20.53
C VAL A 39 -0.32 -17.11 19.98
N GLN A 40 -0.88 -18.32 20.04
CA GLN A 40 -0.25 -19.53 19.49
C GLN A 40 -0.12 -19.47 17.97
N ARG A 41 -1.08 -18.85 17.29
CA ARG A 41 -1.04 -18.56 15.85
C ARG A 41 -0.14 -17.37 15.50
N GLY A 42 0.36 -16.64 16.49
CA GLY A 42 1.20 -15.47 16.28
C GLY A 42 0.42 -14.23 15.82
N GLU A 43 -0.89 -14.17 16.00
CA GLU A 43 -1.75 -13.04 15.61
C GLU A 43 -1.73 -11.89 16.64
N ILE A 44 -1.16 -12.11 17.83
CA ILE A 44 -1.10 -11.12 18.91
C ILE A 44 0.28 -11.17 19.57
N ILE A 45 0.85 -9.99 19.78
CA ILE A 45 2.06 -9.77 20.59
C ILE A 45 1.66 -9.21 21.95
N PHE A 46 2.25 -9.76 23.02
CA PHE A 46 2.16 -9.20 24.36
C PHE A 46 3.54 -8.74 24.83
N ALA A 47 3.63 -7.48 25.27
CA ALA A 47 4.85 -6.93 25.86
C ALA A 47 4.70 -6.77 27.38
N GLY A 48 5.60 -7.38 28.14
CA GLY A 48 5.62 -7.29 29.61
C GLY A 48 6.74 -6.39 30.12
N ALA A 49 6.42 -5.47 31.03
CA ALA A 49 7.39 -4.64 31.76
C ALA A 49 7.71 -5.25 33.14
N TYR A 50 8.98 -5.55 33.36
CA TYR A 50 9.48 -6.24 34.55
C TYR A 50 10.48 -5.40 35.36
N GLN A 51 10.40 -5.55 36.68
CA GLN A 51 11.38 -5.03 37.64
C GLN A 51 12.14 -6.20 38.25
N GLU A 52 13.46 -6.11 38.27
CA GLU A 52 14.29 -7.01 39.05
C GLU A 52 14.19 -6.60 40.53
N GLY A 53 13.67 -7.50 41.36
CA GLY A 53 13.73 -7.44 42.83
C GLY A 53 14.54 -8.62 43.38
N ASP A 54 14.67 -8.70 44.71
CA ASP A 54 15.40 -9.73 45.49
C ASP A 54 15.06 -11.17 45.05
N GLY A 55 15.70 -11.64 43.97
CA GLY A 55 15.52 -12.98 43.41
C GLY A 55 14.25 -13.23 42.59
N SER A 56 13.41 -12.23 42.32
CA SER A 56 12.16 -12.38 41.52
C SER A 56 11.95 -11.26 40.50
N GLN A 57 11.48 -11.62 39.30
CA GLN A 57 11.04 -10.65 38.28
C GLN A 57 9.55 -10.35 38.46
N GLU A 58 9.21 -9.15 38.92
CA GLU A 58 7.81 -8.74 39.08
C GLU A 58 7.28 -8.05 37.82
N LEU A 59 6.17 -8.54 37.26
CA LEU A 59 5.46 -7.89 36.16
C LEU A 59 4.63 -6.72 36.68
N PHE A 60 4.94 -5.51 36.22
CA PHE A 60 4.26 -4.29 36.66
C PHE A 60 3.60 -3.48 35.53
N GLY A 61 3.78 -3.88 34.28
CA GLY A 61 3.05 -3.34 33.14
C GLY A 61 2.90 -4.37 32.03
N LEU A 62 1.82 -4.25 31.25
CA LEU A 62 1.47 -5.15 30.16
C LEU A 62 0.88 -4.34 29.02
N GLY A 63 1.25 -4.67 27.79
CA GLY A 63 0.64 -4.13 26.59
C GLY A 63 0.34 -5.24 25.58
N ALA A 64 -0.63 -5.02 24.71
CA ALA A 64 -1.01 -5.97 23.68
C ALA A 64 -1.28 -5.29 22.34
N ILE A 65 -0.82 -5.90 21.26
CA ILE A 65 -1.00 -5.45 19.89
C ILE A 65 -1.29 -6.64 18.97
N THR A 66 -2.18 -6.48 18.01
CA THR A 66 -2.44 -7.51 16.98
C THR A 66 -1.31 -7.54 15.94
N SER A 67 -1.28 -8.59 15.12
CA SER A 67 -0.41 -8.68 13.94
C SER A 67 -0.72 -7.63 12.87
N SER A 68 -1.90 -6.98 12.92
CA SER A 68 -2.29 -5.86 12.05
C SER A 68 -1.94 -4.48 12.61
N GLY A 69 -1.30 -4.40 13.79
CA GLY A 69 -0.91 -3.13 14.42
C GLY A 69 -1.98 -2.47 15.28
N GLU A 70 -3.11 -3.13 15.56
CA GLU A 70 -4.12 -2.62 16.47
C GLU A 70 -3.70 -2.82 17.94
N ILE A 71 -3.49 -1.72 18.65
CA ILE A 71 -3.23 -1.74 20.09
C ILE A 71 -4.58 -1.77 20.81
N PHE A 72 -4.93 -2.95 21.31
CA PHE A 72 -6.19 -3.15 22.03
C PHE A 72 -6.02 -3.18 23.55
N GLY A 73 -4.81 -2.93 24.06
CA GLY A 73 -4.71 -2.31 25.38
C GLY A 73 -3.32 -2.16 25.99
N ILE A 74 -3.35 -1.46 27.12
CA ILE A 74 -2.18 -1.11 27.91
C ILE A 74 -2.54 -0.96 29.38
N TYR A 75 -1.75 -1.58 30.24
CA TYR A 75 -1.94 -1.57 31.68
C TYR A 75 -0.63 -1.34 32.41
N VAL A 76 -0.64 -0.45 33.40
CA VAL A 76 0.48 -0.23 34.32
C VAL A 76 -0.06 -0.20 35.74
N ARG A 77 0.55 -0.99 36.64
CA ARG A 77 0.23 -1.01 38.07
C ARG A 77 0.31 0.40 38.65
N LYS A 78 -0.65 0.77 39.51
CA LYS A 78 -0.84 2.13 40.01
C LYS A 78 0.44 2.78 40.56
N MET A 79 1.27 2.01 41.28
CA MET A 79 2.52 2.50 41.89
C MET A 79 3.63 2.84 40.89
N HIS A 80 3.54 2.35 39.65
CA HIS A 80 4.51 2.57 38.58
C HIS A 80 3.99 3.48 37.46
N ARG A 81 2.78 4.03 37.59
CA ARG A 81 2.26 5.05 36.67
C ARG A 81 3.10 6.32 36.76
N HIS A 82 3.13 7.10 35.68
CA HIS A 82 3.91 8.35 35.57
C HIS A 82 5.44 8.20 35.59
N HIS A 83 5.98 6.98 35.48
CA HIS A 83 7.42 6.72 35.39
C HIS A 83 7.87 6.34 33.97
N GLY A 84 7.16 6.78 32.92
CA GLY A 84 7.48 6.47 31.52
C GLY A 84 7.18 5.04 31.05
N VAL A 85 6.69 4.17 31.94
CA VAL A 85 6.41 2.75 31.66
C VAL A 85 5.43 2.55 30.50
N GLY A 86 4.36 3.35 30.45
CA GLY A 86 3.35 3.24 29.39
C GLY A 86 3.93 3.56 28.00
N THR A 87 4.72 4.64 27.90
CA THR A 87 5.39 5.01 26.65
C THR A 87 6.37 3.93 26.21
N ALA A 88 7.19 3.42 27.14
CA ALA A 88 8.14 2.36 26.84
C ALA A 88 7.46 1.06 26.37
N LEU A 89 6.29 0.72 26.93
CA LEU A 89 5.47 -0.40 26.46
C LEU A 89 4.92 -0.17 25.05
N LEU A 90 4.40 1.02 24.76
CA LEU A 90 3.91 1.36 23.42
C LEU A 90 5.04 1.28 22.38
N ASP A 91 6.20 1.85 22.66
CA ASP A 91 7.36 1.80 21.76
C ASP A 91 7.89 0.38 21.56
N ALA A 92 7.82 -0.47 22.59
CA ALA A 92 8.18 -1.87 22.46
C ALA A 92 7.17 -2.63 21.59
N LEU A 93 5.86 -2.46 21.85
CA LEU A 93 4.81 -3.08 21.04
C LEU A 93 4.91 -2.70 19.57
N CYS A 94 5.06 -1.41 19.27
CA CYS A 94 5.16 -0.92 17.90
C CYS A 94 6.40 -1.51 17.21
N ARG A 95 7.58 -1.50 17.85
CA ARG A 95 8.80 -2.10 17.29
C ARG A 95 8.70 -3.60 17.08
N MET A 96 8.12 -4.32 18.04
CA MET A 96 7.95 -5.77 17.94
C MET A 96 6.96 -6.14 16.84
N CYS A 97 5.84 -5.42 16.73
CA CYS A 97 4.85 -5.61 15.68
C CYS A 97 5.43 -5.29 14.29
N GLN A 98 6.19 -4.20 14.19
CA GLN A 98 6.86 -3.85 12.96
C GLN A 98 7.95 -4.85 12.57
N GLY A 99 8.82 -5.25 13.51
CA GLY A 99 9.87 -6.23 13.22
C GLY A 99 9.31 -7.60 12.83
N ARG A 100 8.22 -8.03 13.47
CA ARG A 100 7.64 -9.36 13.22
C ARG A 100 6.70 -9.42 12.02
N PHE A 101 5.94 -8.36 11.77
CA PHE A 101 4.87 -8.37 10.76
C PHE A 101 5.05 -7.29 9.69
N SER A 102 6.12 -6.49 9.73
CA SER A 102 6.34 -5.38 8.78
C SER A 102 5.18 -4.39 8.71
N VAL A 103 4.41 -4.26 9.80
CA VAL A 103 3.31 -3.30 9.89
C VAL A 103 3.85 -1.89 10.09
N MET A 104 3.40 -1.00 9.23
CA MET A 104 3.78 0.41 9.22
C MET A 104 2.80 1.29 9.98
N ARG A 105 1.54 0.90 10.05
CA ARG A 105 0.48 1.72 10.65
C ARG A 105 -0.05 1.03 11.88
N MET A 106 0.28 1.59 13.05
CA MET A 106 -0.28 1.17 14.32
C MET A 106 -1.54 1.99 14.58
N ASN A 107 -2.61 1.36 15.05
CA ASN A 107 -3.87 2.03 15.33
C ASN A 107 -4.36 1.70 16.75
N VAL A 108 -5.17 2.59 17.32
CA VAL A 108 -5.75 2.41 18.65
C VAL A 108 -7.03 3.22 18.80
N GLU A 109 -8.05 2.59 19.35
CA GLU A 109 -9.19 3.31 19.90
C GLU A 109 -8.85 3.73 21.33
N ALA A 110 -8.47 4.99 21.52
CA ALA A 110 -7.99 5.50 22.80
C ALA A 110 -9.13 6.14 23.61
N PRO A 111 -9.37 5.73 24.86
CA PRO A 111 -10.22 6.49 25.79
C PRO A 111 -9.66 7.90 25.98
N SER A 112 -10.53 8.90 26.16
CA SER A 112 -10.14 10.31 26.28
C SER A 112 -9.03 10.61 27.29
N HIS A 113 -9.01 9.88 28.42
CA HIS A 113 -7.98 10.03 29.46
C HIS A 113 -6.61 9.42 29.09
N LEU A 114 -6.52 8.58 28.05
CA LEU A 114 -5.28 8.00 27.53
C LEU A 114 -4.75 8.71 26.28
N ILE A 115 -5.53 9.57 25.63
CA ILE A 115 -5.09 10.35 24.45
C ILE A 115 -3.71 11.00 24.67
N PRO A 116 -3.43 11.69 25.80
CA PRO A 116 -2.12 12.30 26.02
C PRO A 116 -0.96 11.30 26.07
N LEU A 117 -1.21 10.04 26.46
CA LEU A 117 -0.19 8.98 26.46
C LEU A 117 0.16 8.56 25.03
N PHE A 118 -0.86 8.34 24.20
CA PHE A 118 -0.69 7.96 22.80
C PHE A 118 -0.06 9.10 21.99
N GLN A 119 -0.47 10.35 22.19
CA GLN A 119 0.17 11.53 21.57
C GLN A 119 1.66 11.65 21.89
N ARG A 120 2.04 11.45 23.16
CA ARG A 120 3.47 11.43 23.56
C ARG A 120 4.26 10.28 22.94
N SER A 121 3.57 9.26 22.46
CA SER A 121 4.18 8.08 21.84
C SER A 121 4.01 8.11 20.32
N GLY A 122 3.79 9.28 19.71
CA GLY A 122 3.74 9.47 18.26
C GLY A 122 2.40 9.16 17.58
N PHE A 123 1.31 8.97 18.34
CA PHE A 123 -0.01 8.75 17.74
C PHE A 123 -0.76 10.06 17.50
N VAL A 124 -1.36 10.20 16.33
CA VAL A 124 -2.22 11.33 15.93
C VAL A 124 -3.69 10.92 15.94
N CYS A 125 -4.61 11.85 16.22
CA CYS A 125 -6.04 11.55 16.20
C CYS A 125 -6.59 11.55 14.77
N CYS A 126 -7.29 10.49 14.41
CA CYS A 126 -7.93 10.28 13.11
C CYS A 126 -9.43 10.58 13.25
N GLY A 127 -9.81 11.84 13.11
CA GLY A 127 -11.21 12.27 13.10
C GLY A 127 -11.77 12.75 14.44
N SER A 128 -13.11 12.84 14.50
CA SER A 128 -13.84 13.41 15.63
C SER A 128 -13.98 12.42 16.80
N LEU A 129 -14.00 12.95 18.03
CA LEU A 129 -14.26 12.16 19.24
C LEU A 129 -15.60 11.42 19.11
N GLN A 130 -15.59 10.11 19.31
CA GLN A 130 -16.79 9.27 19.33
C GLN A 130 -17.26 9.07 20.77
N GLU A 131 -18.56 9.20 21.03
CA GLU A 131 -19.16 8.80 22.31
C GLU A 131 -19.62 7.34 22.25
N ARG A 132 -19.07 6.50 23.13
CA ARG A 132 -19.51 5.10 23.31
C ARG A 132 -19.66 4.83 24.81
N GLU A 133 -20.84 4.36 25.22
CA GLU A 133 -21.13 3.98 26.61
C GLU A 133 -20.85 5.09 27.66
N GLY A 134 -21.10 6.36 27.31
CA GLY A 134 -20.88 7.49 28.21
C GLY A 134 -19.41 7.85 28.42
N ARG A 135 -18.50 7.32 27.60
CA ARG A 135 -17.08 7.69 27.55
C ARG A 135 -16.72 8.15 26.14
N SER A 136 -15.91 9.19 26.05
CA SER A 136 -15.39 9.67 24.75
C SER A 136 -14.13 8.90 24.37
N TRP A 137 -14.06 8.48 23.11
CA TRP A 137 -12.94 7.77 22.50
C TRP A 137 -12.44 8.54 21.28
N ALA A 138 -11.15 8.44 20.99
CA ALA A 138 -10.56 8.92 19.76
C ALA A 138 -9.88 7.75 19.06
N SER A 139 -10.17 7.57 17.77
CA SER A 139 -9.34 6.75 16.91
C SER A 139 -8.02 7.47 16.72
N MET A 140 -6.92 6.77 16.95
CA MET A 140 -5.58 7.33 16.82
C MET A 140 -4.67 6.36 16.06
N GLU A 141 -3.74 6.92 15.31
CA GLU A 141 -2.78 6.14 14.53
C GLU A 141 -1.35 6.64 14.71
N ARG A 142 -0.40 5.74 14.55
CA ARG A 142 1.02 6.04 14.46
C ARG A 142 1.57 5.32 13.25
N ILE A 143 2.18 6.07 12.35
CA ILE A 143 2.97 5.49 11.27
C ILE A 143 4.39 5.31 11.78
N MET A 144 4.85 4.06 11.78
CA MET A 144 6.17 3.64 12.19
C MET A 144 7.08 3.55 10.96
N PRO A 145 8.27 4.15 10.97
CA PRO A 145 9.24 3.99 9.89
C PRO A 145 9.96 2.64 10.02
N LEU A 146 10.32 1.96 8.91
CA LEU A 146 10.78 0.57 8.93
C LEU A 146 12.07 0.36 9.71
N VAL A 147 12.05 -0.42 10.77
CA VAL A 147 13.29 -0.96 11.33
C VAL A 147 13.86 -2.00 10.36
N ALA A 148 14.98 -1.70 9.70
CA ALA A 148 15.78 -2.72 9.04
C ALA A 148 16.28 -3.70 10.12
N GLU A 149 15.91 -4.98 10.04
CA GLU A 149 16.56 -5.98 10.87
C GLU A 149 18.05 -6.05 10.50
N GLU A 150 18.93 -5.77 11.47
CA GLU A 150 20.31 -6.24 11.34
C GLU A 150 20.27 -7.78 11.31
N PRO A 151 20.87 -8.43 10.30
CA PRO A 151 20.94 -9.88 10.27
C PRO A 151 21.67 -10.37 11.52
N SER A 152 20.99 -11.18 12.31
CA SER A 152 21.57 -11.79 13.51
C SER A 152 22.92 -12.42 13.15
N ALA A 153 23.97 -11.95 13.82
CA ALA A 153 25.34 -12.31 13.54
C ALA A 153 25.60 -13.81 13.80
N LYS A 154 25.25 -14.68 12.85
CA LYS A 154 25.89 -15.99 12.72
C LYS A 154 27.12 -15.82 11.85
N LYS A 155 28.28 -15.94 12.50
CA LYS A 155 29.61 -15.94 11.90
C LYS A 155 29.70 -16.97 10.77
N THR A 156 29.66 -16.53 9.52
CA THR A 156 30.18 -17.28 8.38
C THR A 156 31.01 -16.38 7.48
N SER A 157 32.05 -16.99 6.92
CA SER A 157 33.32 -16.39 6.51
C SER A 157 33.24 -15.26 5.48
N LYS A 158 33.98 -14.18 5.78
CA LYS A 158 34.32 -13.09 4.85
C LYS A 158 34.98 -13.65 3.59
N GLY A 159 34.33 -13.49 2.44
CA GLY A 159 34.98 -13.79 1.16
C GLY A 159 34.10 -13.94 -0.08
N THR A 160 32.87 -13.42 -0.15
CA THR A 160 32.11 -13.45 -1.43
C THR A 160 30.98 -12.41 -1.57
N ILE A 161 30.89 -11.39 -0.72
CA ILE A 161 29.79 -10.40 -0.83
C ILE A 161 30.17 -9.19 -1.70
N GLY A 162 31.45 -8.80 -1.72
CA GLY A 162 31.92 -7.65 -2.51
C GLY A 162 32.00 -7.86 -4.04
N VAL A 163 31.88 -9.10 -4.52
CA VAL A 163 31.94 -9.42 -5.96
C VAL A 163 30.54 -9.50 -6.59
N ILE A 164 29.50 -9.81 -5.81
CA ILE A 164 28.12 -9.93 -6.31
C ILE A 164 27.50 -8.54 -6.52
N ILE A 165 27.73 -7.59 -5.59
CA ILE A 165 27.20 -6.23 -5.69
C ILE A 165 27.79 -5.47 -6.89
N GLY A 166 29.08 -5.69 -7.19
CA GLY A 166 29.73 -5.06 -8.35
C GLY A 166 29.27 -5.61 -9.70
N ILE A 167 28.90 -6.89 -9.79
CA ILE A 167 28.42 -7.50 -11.04
C ILE A 167 26.97 -7.09 -11.32
N CYS A 168 26.11 -7.01 -10.31
CA CYS A 168 24.70 -6.63 -10.50
C CYS A 168 24.54 -5.19 -10.99
N VAL A 169 25.31 -4.23 -10.48
CA VAL A 169 25.25 -2.82 -10.93
C VAL A 169 25.74 -2.68 -12.37
N VAL A 170 26.77 -3.45 -12.78
CA VAL A 170 27.26 -3.44 -14.16
C VAL A 170 26.26 -4.09 -15.12
N VAL A 171 25.57 -5.16 -14.70
CA VAL A 171 24.50 -5.80 -15.49
C VAL A 171 23.28 -4.89 -15.61
N LEU A 172 22.89 -4.16 -14.56
CA LEU A 172 21.78 -3.22 -14.59
C LEU A 172 22.07 -2.03 -15.53
N ILE A 173 23.29 -1.47 -15.46
CA ILE A 173 23.73 -0.41 -16.38
C ILE A 173 23.82 -0.92 -17.83
N LEU A 174 24.26 -2.17 -18.05
CA LEU A 174 24.27 -2.78 -19.38
C LEU A 174 22.86 -3.01 -19.93
N LEU A 175 21.90 -3.42 -19.09
CA LEU A 175 20.50 -3.56 -19.48
C LEU A 175 19.88 -2.21 -19.85
N ILE A 176 20.14 -1.16 -19.07
CA ILE A 176 19.70 0.22 -19.37
C ILE A 176 20.30 0.71 -20.71
N ILE A 177 21.59 0.44 -20.97
CA ILE A 177 22.24 0.83 -22.23
C ILE A 177 21.67 0.03 -23.43
N ILE A 178 21.34 -1.25 -23.24
CA ILE A 178 20.73 -2.10 -24.29
C ILE A 178 19.30 -1.61 -24.60
N VAL A 179 18.51 -1.22 -23.59
CA VAL A 179 17.17 -0.63 -23.77
C VAL A 179 17.25 0.71 -24.52
N LEU A 180 18.18 1.59 -24.13
CA LEU A 180 18.38 2.90 -24.78
C LEU A 180 18.90 2.77 -26.24
N LEU A 181 19.75 1.79 -26.54
CA LEU A 181 20.22 1.52 -27.90
C LEU A 181 19.16 0.79 -28.75
N GLY A 182 18.38 -0.11 -28.15
CA GLY A 182 17.28 -0.82 -28.78
C GLY A 182 16.14 0.10 -29.21
N GLY A 183 15.76 1.06 -28.35
CA GLY A 183 14.74 2.07 -28.66
C GLY A 183 15.11 2.97 -29.84
N ARG A 184 16.39 3.33 -29.99
CA ARG A 184 16.88 4.10 -31.16
C ARG A 184 16.85 3.29 -32.47
N LEU A 185 17.21 2.00 -32.43
CA LEU A 185 17.19 1.11 -33.60
C LEU A 185 15.77 0.78 -34.07
N LEU A 186 14.83 0.57 -33.14
CA LEU A 186 13.41 0.34 -33.45
C LEU A 186 12.72 1.61 -33.97
N GLY A 187 13.11 2.79 -33.47
CA GLY A 187 12.65 4.08 -33.98
C GLY A 187 13.08 4.35 -35.43
N GLU A 188 14.24 3.85 -35.86
CA GLU A 188 14.70 3.95 -37.26
C GLU A 188 14.07 2.88 -38.18
N LEU A 189 13.83 1.66 -37.68
CA LEU A 189 13.12 0.60 -38.43
C LEU A 189 11.62 0.89 -38.61
N GLY A 190 10.98 1.50 -37.61
CA GLY A 190 9.57 1.90 -37.67
C GLY A 190 9.30 3.06 -38.65
N LYS A 191 10.28 3.96 -38.83
CA LYS A 191 10.21 5.00 -39.87
C LYS A 191 10.32 4.41 -41.28
N ASN A 192 11.20 3.43 -41.49
CA ASN A 192 11.37 2.76 -42.79
C ASN A 192 10.19 1.84 -43.17
N GLN A 193 9.48 1.25 -42.21
CA GLN A 193 8.28 0.42 -42.49
C GLN A 193 7.01 1.25 -42.72
N ARG A 194 6.87 2.43 -42.09
CA ARG A 194 5.74 3.34 -42.36
C ARG A 194 5.80 3.97 -43.77
N GLU A 195 6.99 4.12 -44.34
CA GLU A 195 7.13 4.58 -45.74
C GLU A 195 6.84 3.47 -46.78
N GLN A 196 6.92 2.19 -46.43
CA GLN A 196 6.60 1.07 -47.33
C GLN A 196 5.13 0.61 -47.26
N ALA A 197 4.40 0.88 -46.17
CA ALA A 197 3.00 0.50 -46.01
C ALA A 197 2.00 1.35 -46.83
N HIS A 198 2.45 2.44 -47.47
CA HIS A 198 1.63 3.23 -48.40
C HIS A 198 1.63 2.72 -49.86
N GLN A 199 2.25 1.57 -50.13
CA GLN A 199 2.15 0.92 -51.44
C GLN A 199 1.76 -0.55 -51.27
N ASN A 200 0.50 -0.83 -51.65
CA ASN A 200 -0.06 -2.11 -52.13
C ASN A 200 -1.00 -2.87 -51.16
N PRO A 201 -2.30 -3.08 -51.52
CA PRO A 201 -3.27 -3.81 -50.71
C PRO A 201 -3.39 -5.28 -51.14
N GLY A 202 -3.64 -6.20 -50.19
CA GLY A 202 -4.31 -7.46 -50.52
C GLY A 202 -4.02 -8.70 -49.66
N TYR A 203 -5.12 -9.34 -49.26
CA TYR A 203 -5.36 -10.77 -49.04
C TYR A 203 -5.34 -11.40 -47.62
N HIS A 204 -6.51 -12.00 -47.32
CA HIS A 204 -6.93 -12.87 -46.21
C HIS A 204 -6.16 -14.20 -46.09
N LYS A 205 -6.18 -14.86 -44.90
CA LYS A 205 -7.07 -16.02 -44.56
C LYS A 205 -6.65 -16.74 -43.25
N GLN A 206 -7.65 -17.24 -42.52
CA GLN A 206 -7.65 -18.16 -41.36
C GLN A 206 -6.80 -19.43 -41.51
N GLU A 207 -6.27 -19.97 -40.39
CA GLU A 207 -6.36 -21.40 -40.06
C GLU A 207 -6.03 -21.74 -38.58
N LYS A 208 -6.47 -22.93 -38.16
CA LYS A 208 -6.83 -23.43 -36.82
C LYS A 208 -6.15 -24.80 -36.62
N TYR A 209 -5.47 -25.07 -35.49
CA TYR A 209 -5.00 -26.42 -35.10
C TYR A 209 -4.99 -26.51 -33.56
N ASP A 210 -5.74 -27.37 -32.86
CA ASP A 210 -5.79 -28.84 -32.69
C ASP A 210 -4.65 -29.44 -31.84
N TRP A 211 -5.02 -29.98 -30.67
CA TRP A 211 -4.15 -30.58 -29.64
C TRP A 211 -4.22 -32.11 -29.70
N GLU A 212 -3.09 -32.82 -29.65
CA GLU A 212 -2.99 -34.13 -28.98
C GLU A 212 -1.53 -34.63 -28.76
N GLU A 213 -1.16 -34.65 -27.48
CA GLU A 213 -0.50 -35.70 -26.67
C GLU A 213 0.95 -36.26 -26.87
N LYS A 214 1.62 -36.29 -25.70
CA LYS A 214 2.56 -37.27 -25.10
C LYS A 214 4.08 -37.10 -25.30
N HIS A 215 4.79 -36.73 -24.23
CA HIS A 215 5.57 -37.62 -23.34
C HIS A 215 6.13 -36.83 -22.13
N THR A 216 6.01 -37.36 -20.91
CA THR A 216 6.78 -37.02 -19.70
C THR A 216 7.54 -38.29 -19.24
N PRO A 217 8.50 -38.29 -18.28
CA PRO A 217 9.10 -37.19 -17.50
C PRO A 217 10.66 -37.25 -17.36
N SER A 218 11.31 -36.15 -17.00
CA SER A 218 12.44 -36.20 -16.04
C SER A 218 12.67 -34.84 -15.36
N LEU A 219 12.82 -34.93 -14.03
CA LEU A 219 13.11 -33.89 -13.06
C LEU A 219 14.27 -32.98 -13.45
N ASP A 220 14.00 -31.66 -13.43
CA ASP A 220 14.81 -30.60 -12.79
C ASP A 220 14.51 -29.25 -13.46
N GLU A 221 13.36 -28.64 -13.16
CA GLU A 221 13.14 -27.21 -13.45
C GLU A 221 12.47 -26.54 -12.24
N ALA A 222 13.29 -25.80 -11.50
CA ALA A 222 12.83 -24.73 -10.63
C ALA A 222 12.06 -23.73 -11.49
N GLY A 223 10.84 -23.40 -11.07
CA GLY A 223 9.91 -22.56 -11.81
C GLY A 223 10.52 -21.21 -12.17
N ASP A 224 10.76 -21.03 -13.46
CA ASP A 224 10.99 -19.74 -14.08
C ASP A 224 9.61 -19.10 -14.29
N SER A 225 9.12 -18.39 -13.26
CA SER A 225 8.00 -17.49 -13.42
C SER A 225 8.46 -16.34 -14.31
N LYS A 226 8.14 -16.43 -15.61
CA LYS A 226 8.28 -15.32 -16.55
C LYS A 226 7.36 -14.18 -16.12
N GLN A 227 7.87 -13.33 -15.25
CA GLN A 227 7.39 -11.98 -15.06
C GLN A 227 7.79 -11.22 -16.34
N THR A 228 6.82 -11.00 -17.22
CA THR A 228 7.06 -10.15 -18.39
C THR A 228 7.15 -8.72 -17.90
N ASP A 229 8.37 -8.16 -17.88
CA ASP A 229 8.63 -6.74 -17.63
C ASP A 229 7.88 -5.90 -18.67
N ARG A 230 6.68 -5.43 -18.32
CA ARG A 230 5.96 -4.36 -19.03
C ARG A 230 6.27 -3.06 -18.32
N SER A 231 6.52 -1.98 -19.06
CA SER A 231 6.61 -0.64 -18.45
C SER A 231 5.23 -0.20 -17.95
N SER A 232 5.19 0.69 -16.96
CA SER A 232 3.97 1.35 -16.47
C SER A 232 3.17 2.03 -17.60
N GLU A 233 3.85 2.64 -18.57
CA GLU A 233 3.23 3.14 -19.81
C GLU A 233 2.47 2.06 -20.59
N ASP A 234 3.02 0.84 -20.68
CA ASP A 234 2.40 -0.29 -21.38
C ASP A 234 1.18 -0.82 -20.60
N GLU A 235 1.14 -0.69 -19.27
CA GLU A 235 0.04 -1.16 -18.42
C GLU A 235 -1.19 -0.24 -18.43
N LEU A 236 -1.00 1.08 -18.61
CA LEU A 236 -2.10 2.03 -18.81
C LEU A 236 -2.58 2.12 -20.26
N ALA A 237 -1.76 1.68 -21.23
CA ALA A 237 -2.03 1.83 -22.66
C ALA A 237 -3.38 1.24 -23.12
N ASP A 238 -3.79 0.12 -22.53
CA ASP A 238 -4.98 -0.65 -22.93
C ASP A 238 -6.32 0.01 -22.55
N ILE A 239 -6.31 1.05 -21.70
CA ILE A 239 -7.54 1.74 -21.28
C ILE A 239 -8.07 2.64 -22.42
N GLU A 240 -9.30 2.42 -22.87
CA GLU A 240 -9.94 3.26 -23.90
C GLU A 240 -10.43 4.59 -23.31
N VAL A 241 -9.81 5.69 -23.75
CA VAL A 241 -10.12 7.03 -23.26
C VAL A 241 -11.46 7.54 -23.79
N TYR A 242 -12.28 8.13 -22.91
CA TYR A 242 -13.38 8.99 -23.32
C TYR A 242 -12.91 10.43 -23.40
N GLU A 243 -13.01 11.05 -24.57
CA GLU A 243 -12.66 12.45 -24.77
C GLU A 243 -13.78 13.16 -25.54
N ALA A 244 -14.49 14.05 -24.86
CA ALA A 244 -15.47 14.94 -25.46
C ALA A 244 -14.81 16.25 -25.94
N PRO A 245 -15.44 17.01 -26.85
CA PRO A 245 -15.02 18.38 -27.13
C PRO A 245 -15.11 19.23 -25.85
N VAL A 246 -13.98 19.82 -25.44
CA VAL A 246 -13.86 20.66 -24.23
C VAL A 246 -13.35 22.06 -24.54
N SER A 247 -13.66 23.00 -23.66
CA SER A 247 -13.30 24.42 -23.75
C SER A 247 -11.95 24.77 -23.11
N TYR A 248 -11.39 23.84 -22.33
CA TYR A 248 -10.11 23.97 -21.65
C TYR A 248 -9.04 23.07 -22.29
N ALA A 249 -7.78 23.27 -21.90
CA ALA A 249 -6.66 22.42 -22.33
C ALA A 249 -6.17 21.54 -21.18
N VAL A 250 -5.68 20.34 -21.51
CA VAL A 250 -4.90 19.50 -20.60
C VAL A 250 -3.46 19.41 -21.10
N ARG A 251 -2.49 19.59 -20.21
CA ARG A 251 -1.06 19.48 -20.51
C ARG A 251 -0.36 18.59 -19.48
N THR A 252 0.67 17.89 -19.92
CA THR A 252 1.59 17.21 -19.01
C THR A 252 2.47 18.24 -18.31
N GLU A 253 2.49 18.19 -16.99
CA GLU A 253 3.52 18.77 -16.14
C GLU A 253 4.46 17.66 -15.69
N LYS A 254 5.73 18.00 -15.49
CA LYS A 254 6.77 17.04 -15.11
C LYS A 254 7.61 17.56 -13.95
N TYR A 255 7.77 16.72 -12.93
CA TYR A 255 8.71 16.93 -11.83
C TYR A 255 9.82 15.90 -11.90
N GLU A 256 11.05 16.37 -12.13
CA GLU A 256 12.25 15.54 -12.13
C GLU A 256 13.21 16.03 -11.03
N GLU A 257 13.71 15.11 -10.23
CA GLU A 257 14.77 15.37 -9.26
C GLU A 257 15.78 14.24 -9.30
N LYS A 258 17.04 14.56 -9.63
CA LYS A 258 18.14 13.60 -9.61
C LYS A 258 19.29 14.17 -8.80
N SER A 259 19.61 13.54 -7.67
CA SER A 259 20.69 13.98 -6.80
C SER A 259 21.45 12.79 -6.23
N GLU A 260 22.78 12.94 -6.11
CA GLU A 260 23.65 11.95 -5.50
C GLU A 260 24.50 12.63 -4.42
N GLU A 261 24.04 12.55 -3.18
CA GLU A 261 24.80 12.98 -2.01
C GLU A 261 25.40 11.79 -1.25
N THR A 262 26.29 12.10 -0.30
CA THR A 262 27.00 11.07 0.49
C THR A 262 26.05 10.15 1.26
N LYS A 263 24.93 10.70 1.78
CA LYS A 263 23.96 9.97 2.60
C LYS A 263 22.63 9.68 1.90
N LEU A 264 22.25 10.50 0.92
CA LEU A 264 20.96 10.44 0.24
C LEU A 264 21.19 10.49 -1.26
N SER A 265 20.55 9.58 -1.98
CA SER A 265 20.48 9.60 -3.43
C SER A 265 19.00 9.60 -3.82
N VAL A 266 18.60 10.46 -4.76
CA VAL A 266 17.20 10.64 -5.19
C VAL A 266 17.12 10.50 -6.70
N ASP A 267 16.10 9.79 -7.17
CA ASP A 267 15.75 9.67 -8.58
C ASP A 267 14.23 9.71 -8.74
N PHE A 268 13.68 10.90 -8.97
CA PHE A 268 12.26 11.12 -9.21
C PHE A 268 12.00 11.50 -10.65
N ASP A 269 11.00 10.84 -11.24
CA ASP A 269 10.49 11.09 -12.58
C ASP A 269 8.95 11.02 -12.51
N ILE A 270 8.30 12.17 -12.32
CA ILE A 270 6.87 12.25 -12.00
C ILE A 270 6.15 13.07 -13.06
N GLU A 271 5.26 12.43 -13.82
CA GLU A 271 4.38 13.08 -14.79
C GLU A 271 2.94 13.15 -14.29
N TYR A 272 2.27 14.28 -14.54
CA TYR A 272 0.87 14.47 -14.16
C TYR A 272 0.17 15.51 -15.03
N PRO A 273 -1.18 15.48 -15.15
CA PRO A 273 -1.88 16.45 -15.95
C PRO A 273 -2.09 17.77 -15.20
N GLN A 274 -2.19 18.85 -15.97
CA GLN A 274 -2.71 20.14 -15.55
C GLN A 274 -3.77 20.63 -16.53
N VAL A 275 -4.85 21.18 -15.98
CA VAL A 275 -5.89 21.88 -16.73
C VAL A 275 -5.57 23.37 -16.85
N GLU A 276 -5.91 23.97 -17.99
CA GLU A 276 -5.78 25.41 -18.25
C GLU A 276 -7.03 25.93 -18.97
N GLY A 277 -7.62 26.99 -18.44
CA GLY A 277 -8.75 27.69 -19.04
C GLY A 277 -10.11 27.09 -18.71
N LEU A 278 -10.32 26.54 -17.50
CA LEU A 278 -11.64 26.05 -17.12
C LEU A 278 -12.65 27.21 -17.11
N PRO A 279 -13.86 27.03 -17.65
CA PRO A 279 -14.92 28.04 -17.58
C PRO A 279 -15.29 28.46 -16.16
N SER A 280 -15.11 27.56 -15.19
CA SER A 280 -15.35 27.80 -13.76
C SER A 280 -14.29 28.69 -13.12
N GLY A 281 -13.12 28.87 -13.74
CA GLY A 281 -11.96 29.55 -13.16
C GLY A 281 -11.28 28.75 -12.04
N LYS A 282 -11.57 27.44 -11.93
CA LYS A 282 -11.08 26.54 -10.87
C LYS A 282 -9.76 25.83 -11.17
N ASP A 283 -9.01 26.32 -12.16
CA ASP A 283 -7.76 25.71 -12.65
C ASP A 283 -6.80 25.38 -11.50
N GLN A 284 -6.60 26.32 -10.57
CA GLN A 284 -5.66 26.15 -9.47
C GLN A 284 -6.08 25.04 -8.50
N GLU A 285 -7.36 24.97 -8.12
CA GLU A 285 -7.83 23.94 -7.19
C GLU A 285 -7.81 22.55 -7.83
N VAL A 286 -8.21 22.43 -9.11
CA VAL A 286 -8.13 21.16 -9.84
C VAL A 286 -6.68 20.71 -10.01
N ASN A 287 -5.78 21.62 -10.38
CA ASN A 287 -4.36 21.29 -10.54
C ASN A 287 -3.69 20.90 -9.23
N GLN A 288 -4.14 21.46 -8.08
CA GLN A 288 -3.64 21.03 -6.78
C GLN A 288 -4.05 19.57 -6.48
N ILE A 289 -5.29 19.17 -6.76
CA ILE A 289 -5.75 17.79 -6.59
C ILE A 289 -4.92 16.81 -7.44
N LEU A 290 -4.64 17.17 -8.70
CA LEU A 290 -3.84 16.36 -9.61
C LEU A 290 -2.37 16.25 -9.15
N ARG A 291 -1.79 17.38 -8.70
CA ARG A 291 -0.44 17.40 -8.14
C ARG A 291 -0.34 16.55 -6.88
N ASP A 292 -1.28 16.71 -5.94
CA ASP A 292 -1.26 15.97 -4.67
C ASP A 292 -1.38 14.47 -4.88
N ALA A 293 -2.13 14.04 -5.91
CA ALA A 293 -2.19 12.64 -6.32
C ALA A 293 -0.84 12.14 -6.85
N ALA A 294 -0.20 12.87 -7.76
CA ALA A 294 1.04 12.44 -8.40
C ALA A 294 2.26 12.51 -7.48
N MET A 295 2.37 13.59 -6.70
CA MET A 295 3.52 13.89 -5.85
C MET A 295 3.49 13.17 -4.51
N SER A 296 2.47 12.36 -4.21
CA SER A 296 2.24 11.81 -2.86
C SER A 296 3.47 11.14 -2.25
N SER A 297 4.19 10.30 -2.99
CA SER A 297 5.40 9.61 -2.52
C SER A 297 6.58 10.59 -2.33
N ALA A 298 6.82 11.46 -3.30
CA ALA A 298 7.88 12.48 -3.20
C ALA A 298 7.63 13.47 -2.05
N ASP A 299 6.39 13.91 -1.86
CA ASP A 299 6.00 14.80 -0.76
C ASP A 299 6.17 14.07 0.59
N LEU A 300 5.74 12.82 0.70
CA LEU A 300 5.83 12.04 1.94
C LEU A 300 7.26 11.69 2.35
N PHE A 301 8.13 11.34 1.39
CA PHE A 301 9.46 10.80 1.70
C PHE A 301 10.60 11.79 1.46
N TYR A 302 10.40 12.89 0.74
CA TYR A 302 11.49 13.78 0.38
C TYR A 302 11.20 15.26 0.61
N LEU A 303 10.13 15.79 0.05
CA LEU A 303 9.87 17.23 0.06
C LEU A 303 9.31 17.70 1.41
N GLN A 304 8.43 16.91 2.04
CA GLN A 304 7.77 17.24 3.30
C GLN A 304 7.69 16.05 4.26
N PRO A 305 8.80 15.33 4.52
CA PRO A 305 8.76 14.16 5.38
C PRO A 305 8.45 14.55 6.82
N ALA A 306 7.58 13.76 7.47
CA ALA A 306 7.32 13.85 8.90
C ALA A 306 8.62 13.63 9.71
N GLU A 307 8.67 14.12 10.96
CA GLU A 307 9.87 14.06 11.80
C GLU A 307 10.36 12.61 11.97
N GLU A 308 9.45 11.65 12.10
CA GLU A 308 9.75 10.23 12.23
C GLU A 308 10.39 9.64 10.95
N VAL A 309 9.96 10.10 9.78
CA VAL A 309 10.54 9.71 8.48
C VAL A 309 11.95 10.27 8.36
N GLN A 310 12.17 11.52 8.78
CA GLN A 310 13.48 12.15 8.81
C GLN A 310 14.44 11.45 9.79
N GLU A 311 13.98 11.09 10.99
CA GLU A 311 14.76 10.35 11.98
C GLU A 311 15.19 8.98 11.43
N PHE A 312 14.25 8.27 10.80
CA PHE A 312 14.55 7.00 10.18
C PHE A 312 15.59 7.12 9.07
N PHE A 313 15.41 8.04 8.13
CA PHE A 313 16.36 8.26 7.04
C PHE A 313 17.73 8.70 7.55
N SER A 314 17.78 9.50 8.62
CA SER A 314 19.02 9.90 9.27
C SER A 314 19.75 8.74 9.96
N SER A 315 19.02 7.70 10.37
CA SER A 315 19.57 6.48 10.97
C SER A 315 20.20 5.53 9.94
N GLN A 316 19.85 5.65 8.66
CA GLN A 316 20.42 4.83 7.60
C GLN A 316 21.82 5.33 7.20
N GLU A 317 22.73 4.40 6.87
CA GLU A 317 24.09 4.78 6.43
C GLU A 317 24.07 5.46 5.06
N LYS A 318 23.25 4.93 4.14
CA LYS A 318 22.97 5.50 2.82
C LYS A 318 21.53 5.15 2.43
N LEU A 319 20.80 6.15 1.96
CA LEU A 319 19.42 6.01 1.50
C LEU A 319 19.35 6.28 -0.01
N TYR A 320 18.55 5.48 -0.72
CA TYR A 320 18.18 5.73 -2.10
C TYR A 320 16.67 5.81 -2.19
N LEU A 321 16.16 6.95 -2.66
CA LEU A 321 14.75 7.19 -2.89
C LEU A 321 14.51 7.27 -4.39
N ALA A 322 13.57 6.50 -4.90
CA ALA A 322 13.10 6.62 -6.27
C ALA A 322 11.58 6.58 -6.33
N SER A 323 11.00 7.28 -7.29
CA SER A 323 9.57 7.30 -7.58
C SER A 323 9.39 7.69 -9.03
N GLU A 324 8.79 6.77 -9.79
CA GLU A 324 8.41 6.95 -11.18
C GLU A 324 6.89 6.96 -11.24
N VAL A 325 6.32 8.08 -11.69
CA VAL A 325 4.86 8.25 -11.75
C VAL A 325 4.45 8.57 -13.17
N ASP A 326 3.65 7.68 -13.74
CA ASP A 326 2.93 7.90 -14.98
C ASP A 326 1.47 8.19 -14.70
N TYR A 327 0.80 8.80 -15.68
CA TYR A 327 -0.63 9.06 -15.60
C TYR A 327 -1.34 8.84 -16.94
N LYS A 328 -2.65 8.64 -16.86
CA LYS A 328 -3.53 8.67 -18.02
C LYS A 328 -4.85 9.36 -17.68
N VAL A 329 -5.23 10.34 -18.49
CA VAL A 329 -6.61 10.85 -18.50
C VAL A 329 -7.49 9.79 -19.15
N THR A 330 -8.40 9.21 -18.38
CA THR A 330 -9.23 8.08 -18.80
C THR A 330 -10.64 8.51 -19.21
N TYR A 331 -11.13 9.62 -18.66
CA TYR A 331 -12.39 10.26 -19.05
C TYR A 331 -12.26 11.78 -18.97
N MET A 332 -12.77 12.48 -19.99
CA MET A 332 -12.73 13.94 -20.06
C MET A 332 -13.96 14.51 -20.78
N ASP A 333 -14.69 15.40 -20.09
CA ASP A 333 -15.70 16.28 -20.67
C ASP A 333 -15.70 17.67 -19.99
N GLU A 334 -16.63 18.55 -20.37
CA GLU A 334 -16.70 19.93 -19.84
C GLU A 334 -16.92 20.02 -18.32
N ASN A 335 -17.38 18.97 -17.66
CA ASN A 335 -17.76 18.97 -16.25
C ASN A 335 -16.93 18.00 -15.40
N LEU A 336 -16.41 16.92 -15.98
CA LEU A 336 -15.77 15.84 -15.25
C LEU A 336 -14.43 15.44 -15.88
N LEU A 337 -13.43 15.22 -15.02
CA LEU A 337 -12.14 14.67 -15.39
C LEU A 337 -11.85 13.43 -14.53
N SER A 338 -11.52 12.32 -15.18
CA SER A 338 -11.02 11.09 -14.55
C SER A 338 -9.57 10.87 -14.95
N VAL A 339 -8.69 10.72 -13.97
CA VAL A 339 -7.26 10.48 -14.16
C VAL A 339 -6.82 9.30 -13.31
N VAL A 340 -6.02 8.41 -13.88
CA VAL A 340 -5.34 7.34 -13.16
C VAL A 340 -3.84 7.60 -13.15
N PHE A 341 -3.18 7.26 -12.04
CA PHE A 341 -1.76 7.39 -11.82
C PHE A 341 -1.19 6.05 -11.38
N THR A 342 -0.02 5.70 -11.89
CA THR A 342 0.76 4.53 -11.47
C THR A 342 2.06 5.01 -10.87
N ASP A 343 2.35 4.66 -9.64
CA ASP A 343 3.56 5.07 -8.92
C ASP A 343 4.39 3.85 -8.57
N HIS A 344 5.58 3.74 -9.14
CA HIS A 344 6.56 2.75 -8.74
C HIS A 344 7.64 3.45 -7.92
N TYR A 345 7.72 3.13 -6.64
CA TYR A 345 8.63 3.82 -5.73
C TYR A 345 9.46 2.86 -4.87
N PHE A 346 10.66 3.32 -4.54
CA PHE A 346 11.69 2.55 -3.83
C PHE A 346 12.26 3.36 -2.67
N LEU A 347 12.30 2.74 -1.48
CA LEU A 347 12.75 3.40 -0.24
C LEU A 347 13.99 2.72 0.35
N GLY A 348 15.05 2.57 -0.45
CA GLY A 348 16.37 2.13 0.01
C GLY A 348 16.58 0.63 0.15
N SER A 349 15.54 -0.20 -0.05
CA SER A 349 15.60 -1.66 0.05
C SER A 349 14.67 -2.34 -0.95
N MET A 350 15.06 -3.52 -1.47
CA MET A 350 14.19 -4.35 -2.32
C MET A 350 12.90 -4.79 -1.59
N TYR A 351 12.94 -4.84 -0.26
CA TYR A 351 11.75 -5.10 0.54
C TYR A 351 10.86 -3.86 0.70
N LEU A 352 11.28 -2.71 0.17
CA LEU A 352 10.59 -1.42 0.22
C LEU A 352 10.41 -0.80 -1.16
N GLU A 353 10.19 -1.70 -2.12
CA GLU A 353 9.74 -1.39 -3.46
C GLU A 353 8.23 -1.62 -3.50
N TYR A 354 7.48 -0.64 -3.99
CA TYR A 354 6.02 -0.61 -3.99
C TYR A 354 5.51 -0.09 -5.32
N SER A 355 4.29 -0.51 -5.67
CA SER A 355 3.60 -0.05 -6.87
C SER A 355 2.16 0.29 -6.50
N ASP A 356 1.83 1.57 -6.57
CA ASP A 356 0.52 2.08 -6.22
C ASP A 356 -0.27 2.53 -7.46
N LEU A 357 -1.57 2.26 -7.45
CA LEU A 357 -2.50 2.82 -8.40
C LEU A 357 -3.35 3.86 -7.68
N ARG A 358 -3.38 5.09 -8.16
CA ARG A 358 -4.21 6.16 -7.60
C ARG A 358 -5.16 6.66 -8.68
N ALA A 359 -6.36 7.07 -8.30
CA ALA A 359 -7.30 7.66 -9.24
C ALA A 359 -7.91 8.95 -8.69
N ARG A 360 -8.27 9.86 -9.60
CA ARG A 360 -9.00 11.09 -9.30
C ARG A 360 -10.16 11.23 -10.26
N ILE A 361 -11.36 11.35 -9.73
CA ILE A 361 -12.54 11.82 -10.46
C ILE A 361 -12.87 13.20 -9.90
N ILE A 362 -12.81 14.22 -10.75
CA ILE A 362 -12.87 15.63 -10.33
C ILE A 362 -14.01 16.31 -11.08
N ASN A 363 -14.86 16.99 -10.33
CA ASN A 363 -15.81 17.96 -10.89
C ASN A 363 -15.09 19.27 -11.21
N LEU A 364 -15.07 19.65 -12.49
CA LEU A 364 -14.35 20.82 -12.98
C LEU A 364 -15.07 22.14 -12.68
N GLU A 365 -16.37 22.12 -12.37
CA GLU A 365 -17.12 23.30 -11.96
C GLU A 365 -16.84 23.65 -10.49
N THR A 366 -16.75 22.64 -9.62
CA THR A 366 -16.66 22.83 -8.16
C THR A 366 -15.29 22.55 -7.56
N ALA A 367 -14.39 21.89 -8.31
CA ALA A 367 -13.15 21.29 -7.81
C ALA A 367 -13.37 20.27 -6.68
N GLU A 368 -14.50 19.55 -6.71
CA GLU A 368 -14.81 18.46 -5.79
C GLU A 368 -14.25 17.14 -6.32
N GLN A 369 -13.50 16.42 -5.49
CA GLN A 369 -13.06 15.06 -5.76
C GLN A 369 -14.14 14.08 -5.33
N TYR A 370 -14.36 13.04 -6.13
CA TYR A 370 -15.27 11.94 -5.82
C TYR A 370 -14.48 10.68 -5.50
N GLU A 371 -14.70 10.15 -4.31
CA GLU A 371 -13.99 8.98 -3.77
C GLU A 371 -14.85 7.71 -3.87
N ILE A 372 -14.21 6.54 -3.86
CA ILE A 372 -14.88 5.27 -4.10
C ILE A 372 -16.04 5.01 -3.13
N GLU A 373 -15.88 5.35 -1.85
CA GLU A 373 -16.87 5.15 -0.79
C GLU A 373 -18.17 5.92 -1.02
N ASP A 374 -18.11 7.04 -1.73
CA ASP A 374 -19.28 7.85 -2.06
C ASP A 374 -19.98 7.33 -3.31
N LEU A 375 -19.28 6.61 -4.18
CA LEU A 375 -19.73 6.27 -5.52
C LEU A 375 -20.36 4.87 -5.61
N ILE A 376 -19.98 3.95 -4.72
CA ILE A 376 -20.34 2.53 -4.84
C ILE A 376 -21.23 2.02 -3.71
N VAL A 377 -22.21 1.18 -4.06
CA VAL A 377 -22.96 0.37 -3.10
C VAL A 377 -22.31 -1.01 -3.03
N SER A 378 -21.57 -1.24 -1.94
CA SER A 378 -20.94 -2.54 -1.69
C SER A 378 -21.99 -3.66 -1.59
N SER A 379 -21.70 -4.80 -2.22
CA SER A 379 -22.53 -5.99 -2.12
C SER A 379 -21.67 -7.26 -2.26
N PRO A 380 -22.11 -8.41 -1.71
CA PRO A 380 -21.38 -9.67 -1.87
C PRO A 380 -21.15 -10.06 -3.34
N GLU A 381 -22.10 -9.75 -4.23
CA GLU A 381 -21.97 -10.05 -5.65
C GLU A 381 -20.91 -9.16 -6.32
N LEU A 382 -20.86 -7.88 -5.99
CA LEU A 382 -19.81 -6.98 -6.48
C LEU A 382 -18.42 -7.46 -6.03
N ILE A 383 -18.25 -7.77 -4.74
CA ILE A 383 -16.99 -8.28 -4.17
C ILE A 383 -16.56 -9.54 -4.91
N ARG A 384 -17.48 -10.50 -5.09
CA ARG A 384 -17.23 -11.74 -5.83
C ARG A 384 -16.77 -11.46 -7.27
N ARG A 385 -17.46 -10.58 -7.98
CA ARG A 385 -17.10 -10.23 -9.37
C ARG A 385 -15.76 -9.52 -9.47
N TRP A 386 -15.49 -8.58 -8.57
CA TRP A 386 -14.22 -7.88 -8.52
C TRP A 386 -13.06 -8.85 -8.26
N ARG A 387 -13.20 -9.72 -7.27
CA ARG A 387 -12.22 -10.76 -6.95
C ARG A 387 -12.01 -11.76 -8.09
N MET A 388 -13.07 -12.17 -8.78
CA MET A 388 -12.95 -13.00 -9.98
C MET A 388 -12.19 -12.28 -11.09
N GLY A 389 -12.45 -11.00 -11.32
CA GLY A 389 -11.72 -10.21 -12.31
C GLY A 389 -10.22 -10.07 -12.02
N ILE A 390 -9.83 -10.03 -10.74
CA ILE A 390 -8.42 -10.09 -10.31
C ILE A 390 -7.81 -11.44 -10.68
N LEU A 391 -8.51 -12.54 -10.38
CA LEU A 391 -8.05 -13.90 -10.66
C LEU A 391 -8.05 -14.25 -12.15
N ASP A 392 -8.92 -13.64 -12.95
CA ASP A 392 -8.95 -13.82 -14.40
C ASP A 392 -7.72 -13.18 -15.07
N GLN A 393 -7.21 -12.08 -14.51
CA GLN A 393 -5.98 -11.42 -14.97
C GLN A 393 -4.72 -12.15 -14.50
N ASN A 394 -4.72 -12.58 -13.24
CA ASN A 394 -3.65 -13.37 -12.66
C ASN A 394 -4.22 -14.51 -11.82
N SER A 395 -4.31 -15.69 -12.42
CA SER A 395 -4.83 -16.89 -11.76
C SER A 395 -3.97 -17.36 -10.59
N ASP A 396 -2.76 -16.82 -10.44
CA ASP A 396 -1.82 -17.12 -9.35
C ASP A 396 -1.65 -16.00 -8.33
N SER A 397 -2.45 -14.93 -8.42
CA SER A 397 -2.47 -13.85 -7.44
C SER A 397 -2.69 -14.38 -6.02
N TYR A 398 -1.71 -14.20 -5.13
CA TYR A 398 -1.86 -14.52 -3.72
C TYR A 398 -2.96 -13.70 -3.06
N PRO A 399 -3.02 -12.36 -3.19
CA PRO A 399 -4.09 -11.60 -2.56
C PRO A 399 -5.46 -11.99 -3.12
N GLY A 400 -5.58 -12.27 -4.42
CA GLY A 400 -6.82 -12.79 -5.01
C GLY A 400 -7.29 -14.12 -4.41
N LYS A 401 -6.37 -15.01 -4.02
CA LYS A 401 -6.68 -16.33 -3.45
C LYS A 401 -6.85 -16.33 -1.93
N GLU A 402 -6.01 -15.58 -1.22
CA GLU A 402 -5.82 -15.70 0.23
C GLU A 402 -6.58 -14.65 1.04
N LEU A 403 -6.94 -13.50 0.45
CA LEU A 403 -7.70 -12.48 1.19
C LEU A 403 -9.17 -12.89 1.36
N GLU A 404 -9.67 -12.61 2.56
CA GLU A 404 -11.07 -12.80 2.94
C GLU A 404 -11.96 -11.69 2.35
N ASP A 405 -13.23 -12.00 2.07
CA ASP A 405 -14.17 -11.06 1.43
C ASP A 405 -14.36 -9.76 2.24
N ASN A 406 -14.17 -9.79 3.57
CA ASN A 406 -14.28 -8.59 4.42
C ASN A 406 -13.16 -7.58 4.17
N VAL A 407 -12.00 -8.00 3.65
CA VAL A 407 -10.90 -7.10 3.25
C VAL A 407 -11.35 -6.30 2.04
N TYR A 408 -11.94 -6.95 1.04
CA TYR A 408 -12.51 -6.30 -0.12
C TYR A 408 -13.65 -5.34 0.23
N GLU A 409 -14.54 -5.75 1.13
CA GLU A 409 -15.64 -4.89 1.59
C GLU A 409 -15.13 -3.59 2.21
N ARG A 410 -14.13 -3.66 3.10
CA ARG A 410 -13.50 -2.51 3.75
C ARG A 410 -12.76 -1.60 2.77
N MET A 411 -12.07 -2.17 1.77
CA MET A 411 -11.43 -1.36 0.74
C MET A 411 -12.43 -0.49 -0.04
N LEU A 412 -13.65 -1.00 -0.28
CA LEU A 412 -14.70 -0.22 -0.95
C LEU A 412 -15.29 0.91 -0.10
N THR A 413 -14.96 0.98 1.20
CA THR A 413 -15.32 2.11 2.07
C THR A 413 -14.21 3.16 2.17
N GLY A 414 -13.25 3.15 1.22
CA GLY A 414 -12.10 4.07 1.21
C GLY A 414 -11.01 3.69 2.22
N GLU A 415 -11.14 2.54 2.90
CA GLU A 415 -10.17 2.12 3.90
C GLU A 415 -8.90 1.56 3.24
N ILE A 416 -7.73 2.03 3.70
CA ILE A 416 -6.45 1.36 3.45
C ILE A 416 -6.30 0.23 4.48
N VAL A 417 -6.80 -0.95 4.14
CA VAL A 417 -6.84 -2.12 5.02
C VAL A 417 -5.42 -2.59 5.32
N ASP A 418 -5.13 -2.74 6.62
CA ASP A 418 -3.83 -3.15 7.18
C ASP A 418 -2.63 -2.30 6.71
N GLY A 419 -2.89 -1.11 6.16
CA GLY A 419 -1.87 -0.27 5.53
C GLY A 419 -1.27 -0.86 4.26
N ARG A 420 -1.94 -1.83 3.62
CA ARG A 420 -1.40 -2.63 2.50
C ARG A 420 -2.34 -2.77 1.32
N TYR A 421 -3.65 -2.66 1.55
CA TYR A 421 -4.66 -2.95 0.55
C TYR A 421 -5.63 -1.79 0.45
N PHE A 422 -5.83 -1.28 -0.75
CA PHE A 422 -6.82 -0.23 -0.98
C PHE A 422 -7.40 -0.32 -2.38
N ALA A 423 -8.60 0.25 -2.52
CA ALA A 423 -9.32 0.32 -3.77
C ALA A 423 -9.38 1.75 -4.28
N ASN A 424 -9.47 1.89 -5.61
CA ASN A 424 -9.76 3.15 -6.27
C ASN A 424 -10.81 2.92 -7.35
N LEU A 425 -11.48 3.99 -7.76
CA LEU A 425 -12.47 3.95 -8.83
C LEU A 425 -12.13 5.03 -9.87
N PHE A 426 -12.15 4.66 -11.15
CA PHE A 426 -12.01 5.61 -12.25
C PHE A 426 -12.95 5.27 -13.40
N LEU A 427 -13.16 6.24 -14.28
CA LEU A 427 -14.07 6.14 -15.42
C LEU A 427 -13.29 6.08 -16.72
N ASP A 428 -13.83 5.36 -17.70
CA ASP A 428 -13.32 5.38 -19.06
C ASP A 428 -14.47 5.52 -20.07
N LYS A 429 -14.20 5.27 -21.36
CA LYS A 429 -15.21 5.28 -22.41
C LYS A 429 -16.32 4.23 -22.25
N ASN A 430 -16.00 3.09 -21.68
CA ASN A 430 -16.87 1.90 -21.69
C ASN A 430 -17.55 1.66 -20.34
N GLY A 431 -17.07 2.27 -19.26
CA GLY A 431 -17.63 2.08 -17.94
C GLY A 431 -16.77 2.58 -16.79
N VAL A 432 -16.77 1.77 -15.75
CA VAL A 432 -16.12 2.01 -14.47
C VAL A 432 -15.06 0.95 -14.27
N TRP A 433 -13.91 1.35 -13.75
CA TRP A 433 -12.86 0.43 -13.33
C TRP A 433 -12.70 0.50 -11.82
N ILE A 434 -12.60 -0.67 -11.19
CA ILE A 434 -12.22 -0.77 -9.77
C ILE A 434 -10.77 -1.24 -9.70
N GLY A 435 -9.90 -0.36 -9.24
CA GLY A 435 -8.50 -0.64 -8.97
C GLY A 435 -8.31 -1.35 -7.63
N PHE A 436 -7.34 -2.25 -7.57
CA PHE A 436 -6.88 -2.95 -6.39
C PHE A 436 -5.37 -2.79 -6.27
N THR A 437 -4.91 -2.04 -5.27
CA THR A 437 -3.48 -1.99 -4.91
C THR A 437 -3.23 -2.89 -3.72
N TYR A 438 -2.12 -3.61 -3.76
CA TYR A 438 -1.77 -4.59 -2.75
C TYR A 438 -0.28 -4.62 -2.42
N ALA A 439 0.02 -4.77 -1.14
CA ALA A 439 1.33 -5.13 -0.62
C ALA A 439 1.21 -6.43 0.22
N PHE A 440 0.98 -7.54 -0.48
CA PHE A 440 0.78 -8.84 0.12
C PHE A 440 2.07 -9.39 0.73
N GLN A 441 1.92 -9.98 1.91
CA GLN A 441 2.96 -10.77 2.57
C GLN A 441 2.30 -11.96 3.25
N SER A 442 2.80 -13.16 3.00
CA SER A 442 2.30 -14.36 3.68
C SER A 442 2.64 -14.34 5.18
N ASP A 443 1.87 -15.06 5.99
CA ASP A 443 2.07 -15.14 7.45
C ASP A 443 3.48 -15.64 7.86
N ASP A 444 4.10 -16.46 7.01
CA ASP A 444 5.48 -16.97 7.19
C ASP A 444 6.56 -16.03 6.66
N GLY A 445 6.17 -14.89 6.08
CA GLY A 445 7.04 -13.86 5.50
C GLY A 445 7.81 -14.29 4.25
N GLN A 446 7.58 -15.50 3.72
CA GLN A 446 8.34 -16.04 2.59
C GLN A 446 7.82 -15.58 1.23
N ARG A 447 6.55 -15.19 1.14
CA ARG A 447 5.92 -14.72 -0.10
C ARG A 447 5.62 -13.24 0.04
N ILE A 448 6.12 -12.46 -0.90
CA ILE A 448 5.86 -11.03 -1.02
C ILE A 448 5.37 -10.79 -2.43
N GLU A 449 4.22 -10.16 -2.56
CA GLU A 449 3.67 -9.73 -3.85
C GLU A 449 3.20 -8.29 -3.70
N ARG A 450 3.68 -7.41 -4.55
CA ARG A 450 3.31 -5.99 -4.54
C ARG A 450 2.97 -5.56 -5.93
N GLY A 451 1.96 -4.73 -6.04
CA GLY A 451 1.43 -4.36 -7.33
C GLY A 451 0.06 -3.77 -7.22
N TRP A 452 -0.51 -3.57 -8.39
CA TRP A 452 -1.90 -3.20 -8.54
C TRP A 452 -2.49 -3.93 -9.74
N THR A 453 -3.81 -4.00 -9.77
CA THR A 453 -4.58 -4.51 -10.90
C THR A 453 -5.90 -3.74 -10.98
N THR A 454 -6.56 -3.77 -12.12
CA THR A 454 -7.81 -3.04 -12.34
C THR A 454 -8.84 -3.95 -12.97
N VAL A 455 -10.10 -3.89 -12.52
CA VAL A 455 -11.17 -4.72 -13.07
C VAL A 455 -12.20 -3.82 -13.76
N PRO A 456 -12.42 -3.97 -15.08
CA PRO A 456 -13.40 -3.17 -15.80
C PRO A 456 -14.82 -3.69 -15.59
N PHE A 457 -15.76 -2.76 -15.48
CA PHE A 457 -17.20 -2.99 -15.47
C PHE A 457 -17.85 -2.08 -16.50
N ALA A 458 -18.49 -2.67 -17.51
CA ALA A 458 -19.25 -1.86 -18.47
C ALA A 458 -20.39 -1.09 -17.78
N TRP A 459 -20.77 0.08 -18.28
CA TRP A 459 -21.81 0.95 -17.67
C TRP A 459 -23.06 0.19 -17.21
N LYS A 460 -23.62 -0.66 -18.07
CA LYS A 460 -24.84 -1.44 -17.75
C LYS A 460 -24.63 -2.48 -16.67
N GLU A 461 -23.42 -3.02 -16.57
CA GLU A 461 -23.06 -4.03 -15.57
C GLU A 461 -22.79 -3.39 -14.22
N PHE A 462 -22.26 -2.17 -14.21
CA PHE A 462 -21.99 -1.42 -13.00
C PHE A 462 -23.22 -0.74 -12.41
N ALA A 463 -24.22 -0.39 -13.24
CA ALA A 463 -25.42 0.34 -12.82
C ALA A 463 -26.12 -0.14 -11.53
N PRO A 464 -26.22 -1.45 -11.21
CA PRO A 464 -26.80 -1.90 -9.95
C PRO A 464 -26.00 -1.56 -8.68
N TYR A 465 -24.73 -1.15 -8.84
CA TYR A 465 -23.81 -0.81 -7.76
C TYR A 465 -23.55 0.71 -7.66
N GLU A 466 -24.18 1.53 -8.51
CA GLU A 466 -24.14 2.98 -8.38
C GLU A 466 -24.81 3.40 -7.06
N SER A 467 -24.14 4.26 -6.30
CA SER A 467 -24.76 4.96 -5.16
C SER A 467 -25.74 6.04 -5.63
N ASP A 468 -26.47 6.65 -4.69
CA ASP A 468 -27.32 7.82 -4.97
C ASP A 468 -26.52 9.13 -5.12
N HIS A 469 -25.20 9.06 -5.32
CA HIS A 469 -24.34 10.23 -5.39
C HIS A 469 -24.57 11.05 -6.68
N LYS A 470 -24.62 12.37 -6.55
CA LYS A 470 -24.91 13.34 -7.63
C LYS A 470 -23.96 13.27 -8.83
N MET A 471 -22.77 12.67 -8.66
CA MET A 471 -21.81 12.45 -9.76
C MET A 471 -22.44 11.65 -10.89
N TRP A 472 -23.23 10.62 -10.57
CA TRP A 472 -23.86 9.76 -11.59
C TRP A 472 -24.85 10.51 -12.48
N ASP A 473 -25.44 11.61 -12.01
CA ASP A 473 -26.32 12.47 -12.81
C ASP A 473 -25.55 13.34 -13.81
N ILE A 474 -24.25 13.57 -13.59
CA ILE A 474 -23.38 14.28 -14.53
C ILE A 474 -23.16 13.42 -15.78
N LEU A 475 -22.95 12.11 -15.60
CA LEU A 475 -22.67 11.15 -16.67
C LEU A 475 -23.91 10.75 -17.49
N LYS A 476 -25.12 10.96 -16.97
CA LYS A 476 -26.39 10.57 -17.61
C LYS A 476 -26.94 11.63 -18.60
N LYS A 477 -26.22 12.74 -18.81
CA LYS A 477 -26.58 13.82 -19.72
C LYS A 477 -26.02 13.58 -21.12
#